data_AF-A0A371ECJ7-F1
#
_entry.id   AF-A0A371ECJ7-F1
#
_cell.length_a   1.000
_cell.length_b   1.000
_cell.length_c   1.000
_cell.angle_alpha   90.00
_cell.angle_beta   90.00
_cell.angle_gamma   90.00
#
_symmetry.space_group_name_H-M   'P 1'
#
loop_
_entity.id
_entity.type
_entity.pdbx_description
1 polymer ?
#
loop_
_entity_poly.entity_id
_entity_poly.type
_entity_poly.pdbx_seq_one_letter_code
_entity_poly.pdbx_strand_id
1 'polypeptide(L)'
;MDVINGADDDAQRKDQLALSQIHQGVDYSIFGKIANAKTAKEAWDILKLSYKGVEKAQKSKLQSMRREYERYEMSSSETVEQYFSRVTNLVNKMRVYGEDILESKVVEKILRTMPIKFDHV
;
A
#
# COMPACT_ATOMS: atom_id res chain seq x y z
N MET A 1 -5.06 31.76 44.67
CA MET A 1 -4.11 30.66 44.39
C MET A 1 -4.53 29.97 43.08
N ASP A 2 -4.89 30.74 42.04
CA ASP A 2 -5.85 30.32 41.01
C ASP A 2 -5.32 30.40 39.56
N VAL A 3 -4.06 30.77 39.37
CA VAL A 3 -3.49 30.97 38.03
C VAL A 3 -3.02 29.64 37.39
N ILE A 4 -2.83 28.59 38.20
CA ILE A 4 -2.29 27.30 37.74
C ILE A 4 -3.39 26.41 37.13
N ASN A 5 -4.65 26.50 37.59
CA ASN A 5 -5.75 25.65 37.10
C ASN A 5 -6.27 26.07 35.71
N GLY A 6 -6.33 27.37 35.40
CA GLY A 6 -6.88 27.84 34.13
C GLY A 6 -6.04 27.49 32.89
N ALA A 7 -4.72 27.34 33.05
CA ALA A 7 -3.83 26.97 31.95
C ALA A 7 -3.95 25.48 31.57
N ASP A 8 -4.21 24.61 32.55
CA ASP A 8 -4.41 23.17 32.34
C ASP A 8 -5.77 22.91 31.67
N ASP A 9 -6.83 23.63 32.11
CA ASP A 9 -8.16 23.56 31.52
C ASP A 9 -8.17 24.00 30.03
N ASP A 10 -7.46 25.08 29.70
CA ASP A 10 -7.33 25.57 28.33
C ASP A 10 -6.56 24.59 27.44
N ALA A 11 -5.51 23.95 27.98
CA ALA A 11 -4.75 22.93 27.27
C ALA A 11 -5.61 21.68 27.02
N GLN A 12 -6.36 21.23 28.03
CA GLN A 12 -7.28 20.10 27.91
C GLN A 12 -8.37 20.40 26.87
N ARG A 13 -8.95 21.60 26.88
CA ARG A 13 -9.97 22.00 25.89
C ARG A 13 -9.43 21.96 24.46
N LYS A 14 -8.20 22.43 24.25
CA LYS A 14 -7.53 22.39 22.94
C LYS A 14 -7.24 20.95 22.49
N ASP A 15 -6.79 20.10 23.40
CA ASP A 15 -6.54 18.69 23.11
C ASP A 15 -7.83 17.94 22.71
N GLN A 16 -8.93 18.15 23.45
CA GLN A 16 -10.22 17.52 23.13
C GLN A 16 -10.80 18.03 21.80
N LEU A 17 -10.62 19.31 21.48
CA LEU A 17 -11.00 19.86 20.18
C LEU A 17 -10.19 19.20 19.05
N ALA A 18 -8.87 19.08 19.21
CA ALA A 18 -8.01 18.44 18.23
C ALA A 18 -8.36 16.95 18.06
N LEU A 19 -8.65 16.23 19.15
CA LEU A 19 -9.08 14.84 19.11
C LEU A 19 -10.40 14.68 18.33
N SER A 20 -11.38 15.55 18.58
CA SER A 20 -12.66 15.54 17.86
C SER A 20 -12.47 15.81 16.36
N GLN A 21 -11.58 16.74 15.99
CA GLN A 21 -11.25 17.01 14.59
C GLN A 21 -10.59 15.80 13.91
N ILE A 22 -9.69 15.09 14.60
CA ILE A 22 -9.08 13.86 14.09
C ILE A 22 -10.15 12.79 13.87
N HIS A 23 -11.07 12.60 14.83
CA HIS A 23 -12.18 11.64 14.72
C HIS A 23 -13.09 11.94 13.52
N GLN A 24 -13.39 13.20 13.25
CA GLN A 24 -14.22 13.62 12.11
C GLN A 24 -13.50 13.48 10.76
N GLY A 25 -12.17 13.53 10.75
CA GLY A 25 -11.35 13.47 9.53
C GLY A 25 -11.04 12.06 9.03
N VAL A 26 -11.46 11.02 9.74
CA VAL A 26 -11.17 9.62 9.39
C VAL A 26 -12.45 8.85 9.05
N ASP A 27 -12.33 7.83 8.19
CA ASP A 27 -13.43 6.92 7.90
C ASP A 27 -13.70 5.95 9.08
N TYR A 28 -14.84 5.25 9.04
CA TYR A 28 -15.26 4.32 10.09
C TYR A 28 -14.24 3.20 10.39
N SER A 29 -13.51 2.71 9.38
CA SER A 29 -12.51 1.64 9.56
C SER A 29 -11.31 2.14 10.37
N ILE A 30 -10.91 3.40 10.13
CA ILE A 30 -9.80 4.04 10.84
C ILE A 30 -10.25 4.60 12.20
N PHE A 31 -11.48 5.12 12.30
CA PHE A 31 -12.07 5.58 13.56
C PHE A 31 -12.03 4.51 14.65
N GLY A 32 -12.42 3.27 14.32
CA GLY A 32 -12.38 2.15 15.28
C GLY A 32 -11.01 1.90 15.91
N LYS A 33 -9.91 2.26 15.23
CA LYS A 33 -8.55 2.12 15.74
C LYS A 33 -8.16 3.22 16.74
N ILE A 34 -8.78 4.40 16.65
CA ILE A 34 -8.47 5.57 17.47
C ILE A 34 -9.59 5.94 18.45
N ALA A 35 -10.70 5.19 18.46
CA ALA A 35 -11.88 5.46 19.28
C ALA A 35 -11.58 5.50 20.79
N ASN A 36 -10.59 4.73 21.24
CA ASN A 36 -10.19 4.65 22.65
C ASN A 36 -9.04 5.61 23.03
N ALA A 37 -8.52 6.41 22.08
CA ALA A 37 -7.47 7.37 22.37
C ALA A 37 -8.00 8.50 23.26
N LYS A 38 -7.26 8.81 24.33
CA LYS A 38 -7.66 9.82 25.32
C LYS A 38 -7.19 11.23 24.98
N THR A 39 -6.17 11.32 24.14
CA THR A 39 -5.55 12.59 23.72
C THR A 39 -5.41 12.65 22.20
N ALA A 40 -5.35 13.85 21.65
CA ALA A 40 -5.11 14.04 20.22
C ALA A 40 -3.77 13.46 19.79
N LYS A 41 -2.76 13.53 20.66
CA LYS A 41 -1.43 12.96 20.43
C LYS A 41 -1.48 11.44 20.30
N GLU A 42 -2.17 10.75 21.21
CA GLU A 42 -2.31 9.30 21.17
C GLU A 42 -3.03 8.84 19.90
N ALA A 43 -4.12 9.51 19.53
CA ALA A 43 -4.82 9.24 18.28
C ALA A 43 -3.90 9.41 17.07
N TRP A 44 -3.12 10.50 17.03
CA TRP A 44 -2.16 10.78 15.96
C TRP A 44 -1.05 9.72 15.86
N ASP A 45 -0.49 9.28 16.99
CA ASP A 45 0.55 8.26 17.01
C ASP A 45 0.03 6.90 16.54
N ILE A 46 -1.21 6.52 16.89
CA ILE A 46 -1.88 5.32 16.38
C ILE A 46 -2.08 5.41 14.87
N LEU A 47 -2.58 6.55 14.36
CA LEU A 47 -2.73 6.76 12.92
C LEU A 47 -1.39 6.60 12.20
N LYS A 48 -0.35 7.29 12.69
CA LYS A 48 1.00 7.22 12.12
C LYS A 48 1.52 5.78 12.08
N LEU A 49 1.30 5.00 13.13
CA LEU A 49 1.71 3.59 13.17
C LEU A 49 0.89 2.74 12.18
N SER A 50 -0.43 2.92 12.12
CA SER A 50 -1.32 2.21 11.21
C SER A 50 -0.94 2.47 9.75
N TYR A 51 -0.79 3.74 9.34
CA TYR A 51 -0.41 4.08 7.97
C TYR A 51 1.00 3.59 7.59
N LYS A 52 1.97 3.68 8.51
CA LYS A 52 3.29 3.05 8.31
C LYS A 52 3.19 1.53 8.14
N GLY A 53 2.31 0.88 8.91
CA GLY A 53 2.04 -0.55 8.76
C GLY A 53 1.46 -0.89 7.39
N VAL A 54 0.51 -0.10 6.91
CA VAL A 54 -0.08 -0.22 5.56
C VAL A 54 0.99 -0.05 4.48
N GLU A 55 1.82 1.00 4.57
CA GLU A 55 2.92 1.24 3.62
C GLU A 55 3.92 0.05 3.60
N LYS A 56 4.31 -0.46 4.78
CA LYS A 56 5.18 -1.63 4.88
C LYS A 56 4.55 -2.88 4.25
N ALA A 57 3.27 -3.11 4.49
CA ALA A 57 2.54 -4.24 3.92
C ALA A 57 2.44 -4.14 2.38
N GLN A 58 2.13 -2.95 1.86
CA GLN A 58 2.12 -2.66 0.43
C GLN A 58 3.49 -2.91 -0.22
N LYS A 59 4.56 -2.39 0.38
CA LYS A 59 5.95 -2.64 -0.08
C LYS A 59 6.29 -4.13 -0.06
N SER A 60 5.97 -4.86 1.01
CA SER A 60 6.21 -6.30 1.09
C SER A 60 5.46 -7.08 0.00
N LYS A 61 4.22 -6.70 -0.28
CA LYS A 61 3.41 -7.33 -1.34
C LYS A 61 4.00 -7.06 -2.72
N LEU A 62 4.41 -5.82 -2.99
CA LEU A 62 5.09 -5.44 -4.23
C LEU A 62 6.39 -6.22 -4.43
N GLN A 63 7.22 -6.36 -3.39
CA GLN A 63 8.44 -7.17 -3.46
C GLN A 63 8.16 -8.64 -3.78
N SER A 64 7.07 -9.19 -3.25
CA SER A 64 6.65 -10.56 -3.58
C SER A 64 6.28 -10.69 -5.07
N MET A 65 5.58 -9.70 -5.62
CA MET A 65 5.23 -9.66 -7.05
C MET A 65 6.45 -9.48 -7.94
N ARG A 66 7.43 -8.64 -7.57
CA ARG A 66 8.70 -8.50 -8.29
C ARG A 66 9.43 -9.83 -8.41
N ARG A 67 9.55 -10.55 -7.30
CA ARG A 67 10.13 -11.90 -7.27
C ARG A 67 9.37 -12.90 -8.13
N GLU A 68 8.04 -12.80 -8.18
CA GLU A 68 7.21 -13.61 -9.07
C GLU A 68 7.46 -13.27 -10.54
N TYR A 69 7.51 -11.99 -10.88
CA TYR A 69 7.77 -11.48 -12.23
C TYR A 69 9.16 -11.89 -12.74
N GLU A 70 10.18 -11.80 -11.90
CA GLU A 70 11.54 -12.25 -12.24
C GLU A 70 11.56 -13.74 -12.61
N ARG A 71 10.83 -14.57 -11.87
CA ARG A 71 10.70 -16.02 -12.09
C ARG A 71 9.72 -16.42 -13.19
N TYR A 72 8.97 -15.49 -13.78
CA TYR A 72 8.03 -15.84 -14.84
C TYR A 72 8.75 -16.35 -16.07
N GLU A 73 8.38 -17.56 -16.46
CA GLU A 73 8.73 -18.25 -17.69
C GLU A 73 7.48 -18.91 -18.26
N MET A 74 7.44 -19.10 -19.57
CA MET A 74 6.33 -19.77 -20.23
C MET A 74 6.44 -21.29 -20.03
N SER A 75 5.39 -21.89 -19.49
CA SER A 75 5.22 -23.33 -19.35
C SER A 75 5.07 -24.00 -20.71
N SER A 76 5.52 -25.26 -20.82
CA SER A 76 5.29 -26.09 -22.01
C SER A 76 3.82 -26.37 -22.29
N SER A 77 2.96 -26.25 -21.28
CA SER A 77 1.52 -26.57 -21.35
C SER A 77 0.61 -25.36 -21.54
N GLU A 78 1.14 -24.12 -21.49
CA GLU A 78 0.33 -22.91 -21.68
C GLU A 78 0.47 -22.39 -23.11
N THR A 79 -0.56 -21.70 -23.62
CA THR A 79 -0.49 -20.99 -24.91
C THR A 79 0.22 -19.65 -24.76
N VAL A 80 0.66 -19.07 -25.88
CA VAL A 80 1.28 -17.75 -25.89
C VAL A 80 0.31 -16.69 -25.34
N GLU A 81 -0.98 -16.74 -25.70
CA GLU A 81 -1.97 -15.78 -25.18
C GLU A 81 -2.18 -15.92 -23.67
N GLN A 82 -2.18 -17.16 -23.16
CA GLN A 82 -2.28 -17.43 -21.73
C GLN A 82 -1.08 -16.85 -20.98
N TYR A 83 0.12 -17.06 -21.51
CA TYR A 83 1.35 -16.52 -20.93
C TYR A 83 1.35 -14.99 -20.93
N PHE A 84 1.02 -14.37 -22.07
CA PHE A 84 0.93 -12.93 -22.22
C PHE A 84 -0.07 -12.32 -21.22
N SER A 85 -1.25 -12.94 -21.09
CA SER A 85 -2.28 -12.51 -20.15
C SER A 85 -1.80 -12.62 -18.70
N ARG A 86 -1.09 -13.70 -18.35
CA ARG A 86 -0.54 -13.91 -17.00
C ARG A 86 0.48 -12.84 -16.63
N VAL A 87 1.43 -12.55 -17.52
CA VAL A 87 2.45 -11.50 -17.34
C VAL A 87 1.79 -10.13 -17.21
N THR A 88 0.87 -9.79 -18.12
CA THR A 88 0.16 -8.50 -18.14
C THR A 88 -0.65 -8.29 -16.86
N ASN A 89 -1.35 -9.34 -16.38
CA ASN A 89 -2.11 -9.29 -15.14
C ASN A 89 -1.22 -9.04 -13.92
N LEU A 90 -0.03 -9.65 -13.86
CA LEU A 90 0.92 -9.41 -12.78
C LEU A 90 1.45 -7.97 -12.82
N VAL A 91 1.84 -7.48 -14.00
CA VAL A 91 2.33 -6.11 -14.19
C VAL A 91 1.26 -5.09 -13.80
N ASN A 92 0.02 -5.29 -14.20
CA ASN A 92 -1.09 -4.41 -13.83
C ASN A 92 -1.32 -4.40 -12.31
N LYS A 93 -1.19 -5.55 -11.64
CA LYS A 93 -1.22 -5.59 -10.16
C LYS A 93 -0.06 -4.78 -9.58
N MET A 94 1.16 -4.90 -10.12
CA MET A 94 2.32 -4.13 -9.64
C MET A 94 2.11 -2.61 -9.80
N ARG A 95 1.51 -2.17 -10.92
CA ARG A 95 1.14 -0.77 -11.16
C ARG A 95 0.18 -0.21 -10.11
N VAL A 96 -0.79 -1.00 -9.67
CA VAL A 96 -1.69 -0.63 -8.55
C VAL A 96 -0.93 -0.37 -7.25
N TYR A 97 0.21 -1.04 -7.03
CA TYR A 97 1.09 -0.81 -5.87
C TYR A 97 2.16 0.27 -6.12
N GLY A 98 2.05 1.04 -7.20
CA GLY A 98 2.92 2.18 -7.50
C GLY A 98 4.16 1.86 -8.34
N GLU A 99 4.24 0.67 -8.94
CA GLU A 99 5.32 0.33 -9.86
C GLU A 99 5.09 0.96 -11.24
N ASP A 100 6.12 1.57 -11.82
CA ASP A 100 6.10 2.00 -13.21
C ASP A 100 6.94 1.05 -14.07
N ILE A 101 6.25 0.22 -14.87
CA ILE A 101 6.87 -0.71 -15.81
C ILE A 101 6.43 -0.31 -17.21
N LEU A 102 7.39 0.09 -18.04
CA LEU A 102 7.16 0.42 -19.44
C LEU A 102 6.66 -0.79 -20.22
N GLU A 103 5.71 -0.58 -21.12
CA GLU A 103 5.15 -1.66 -21.94
C GLU A 103 6.22 -2.38 -22.77
N SER A 104 7.23 -1.63 -23.25
CA SER A 104 8.39 -2.19 -23.95
C SER A 104 9.17 -3.20 -23.10
N LYS A 105 9.29 -2.97 -21.79
CA LYS A 105 9.94 -3.90 -20.86
C LYS A 105 9.10 -5.13 -20.58
N VAL A 106 7.78 -5.00 -20.60
CA VAL A 106 6.86 -6.15 -20.52
C VAL A 106 7.03 -7.04 -21.74
N VAL A 107 7.02 -6.46 -22.95
CA VAL A 107 7.21 -7.19 -24.20
C VAL A 107 8.59 -7.86 -24.25
N GLU A 108 9.66 -7.12 -23.92
CA GLU A 108 11.03 -7.65 -23.87
C GLU A 108 11.13 -8.87 -22.93
N LYS A 109 10.51 -8.79 -21.73
CA LYS A 109 10.46 -9.92 -20.80
C LYS A 109 9.76 -11.11 -21.43
N ILE A 110 8.57 -10.92 -21.99
CA ILE A 110 7.77 -12.00 -22.60
C ILE A 110 8.55 -12.70 -23.70
N LEU A 111 9.12 -11.95 -24.64
CA LEU A 111 9.93 -12.51 -25.73
C LEU A 111 11.12 -13.32 -25.18
N ARG A 112 11.83 -12.80 -24.18
CA ARG A 112 13.00 -13.46 -23.60
C ARG A 112 12.68 -14.75 -22.84
N THR A 113 11.45 -14.92 -22.36
CA THR A 113 11.04 -16.06 -21.53
C THR A 113 10.07 -17.00 -22.23
N MET A 114 9.81 -16.77 -23.52
CA MET A 114 9.18 -17.74 -24.39
C MET A 114 10.20 -18.79 -24.87
N PRO A 115 9.78 -20.04 -25.09
CA PRO A 115 10.66 -21.06 -25.65
C PRO A 115 11.07 -20.74 -27.09
N ILE A 116 12.31 -21.09 -27.45
CA ILE A 116 12.95 -20.88 -28.78
C ILE A 116 12.08 -21.38 -29.96
N LYS A 117 11.17 -22.35 -29.74
CA LYS A 117 10.24 -22.81 -30.78
C LYS A 117 9.35 -21.69 -31.34
N PHE A 118 9.20 -20.58 -30.61
CA PHE A 118 8.45 -19.39 -31.02
C PHE A 118 9.33 -18.24 -31.56
N ASP A 119 10.65 -18.41 -31.68
CA ASP A 119 11.57 -17.38 -32.21
C ASP A 119 11.49 -17.18 -33.74
N HIS A 120 10.61 -17.91 -34.44
CA HIS A 120 10.46 -17.82 -35.89
C HIS A 120 9.40 -16.76 -36.24
N VAL A 121 9.79 -15.48 -36.20
CA VAL A 121 9.04 -14.36 -36.81
C VAL A 121 9.96 -13.58 -37.73
#